data_AF-U2JEB4-F1
#
_entry.id   AF-U2JEB4-F1
#
_cell.length_a   1.000
_cell.length_b   1.000
_cell.length_c   1.000
_cell.angle_alpha   90.00
_cell.angle_beta   90.00
_cell.angle_gamma   90.00
#
_symmetry.space_group_name_H-M   'P 1'
#
loop_
_entity.id
_entity.type
_entity.pdbx_description
1 polymer ?
#
loop_
_entity_poly.entity_id
_entity_poly.type
_entity_poly.pdbx_seq_one_letter_code
_entity_poly.pdbx_strand_id
1 'polypeptide(L)' 'MIENSTTIYEEAYESELKESITETDAAFEANIKLGIQSLAKEPTQNVIDSILSYSKSLVSK' A
#
# COMPACT_ATOMS: atom_id res chain seq x y z
N MET A 1 -30.37 13.64 35.72
CA MET A 1 -29.62 12.89 34.69
C MET A 1 -28.21 13.47 34.68
N ILE A 2 -27.17 12.63 34.73
CA ILE A 2 -25.78 13.08 34.67
C ILE A 2 -25.26 12.66 33.30
N GLU A 3 -24.95 13.63 32.47
CA GLU A 3 -24.41 13.41 31.13
C GLU A 3 -22.90 13.18 31.25
N ASN A 4 -22.47 11.94 31.07
CA ASN A 4 -21.06 11.59 30.98
C ASN A 4 -20.60 11.73 29.53
N SER A 5 -20.04 12.88 29.14
CA SER A 5 -19.32 13.02 27.87
C SER A 5 -17.84 12.74 28.08
N THR A 6 -17.31 11.74 27.37
CA THR A 6 -15.87 11.49 27.29
C THR A 6 -15.36 12.08 25.99
N THR A 7 -14.55 13.12 26.07
CA THR A 7 -13.89 13.70 24.91
C THR A 7 -12.68 12.83 24.56
N ILE A 8 -12.76 12.11 23.44
CA ILE A 8 -11.63 11.35 22.89
C ILE A 8 -10.82 12.32 22.05
N TYR A 9 -9.57 12.58 22.45
CA TYR A 9 -8.61 13.30 21.62
C TYR A 9 -8.02 12.32 20.62
N GLU A 10 -8.38 12.46 19.35
CA GLU A 10 -7.71 11.74 18.25
C GLU A 10 -6.36 12.41 18.01
N GLU A 11 -5.30 11.84 18.55
CA GLU A 11 -3.92 12.18 18.16
C GLU A 11 -3.72 11.69 16.72
N ALA A 12 -3.76 12.62 15.77
CA ALA A 12 -3.40 12.34 14.39
C ALA A 12 -1.90 12.03 14.35
N TYR A 13 -1.55 10.75 14.14
CA TYR A 13 -0.19 10.35 13.79
C TYR A 13 0.13 10.95 12.41
N GLU A 14 0.74 12.13 12.38
CA GLU A 14 1.41 12.66 11.20
C GLU A 14 2.66 11.80 10.97
N SER A 15 2.49 10.73 10.19
CA SER A 15 3.61 9.92 9.73
C SER A 15 4.41 10.74 8.72
N GLU A 16 5.42 11.49 9.19
CA GLU A 16 6.45 12.12 8.36
C GLU A 16 7.43 11.08 7.76
N LEU A 17 6.91 9.99 7.21
CA LEU A 17 7.67 9.09 6.35
C LEU A 17 7.84 9.78 4.99
N LYS A 18 8.70 10.81 4.92
CA LYS A 18 9.36 11.18 3.68
C LYS A 18 10.47 10.17 3.42
N GLU A 19 10.08 8.93 3.13
CA GLU A 19 11.01 7.98 2.52
C GLU A 19 11.48 8.60 1.20
N SER A 20 12.79 8.76 1.08
CA SER A 20 13.44 9.15 -0.16
C SER A 20 13.16 8.06 -1.19
N ILE A 21 12.07 8.22 -1.95
CA ILE A 21 11.68 7.33 -3.05
C ILE A 21 12.84 7.33 -4.05
N THR A 22 13.62 6.25 -4.05
CA THR A 22 14.63 6.04 -5.09
C THR A 22 13.90 5.76 -6.42
N GLU A 23 14.50 6.02 -7.59
CA GLU A 23 13.83 5.75 -8.88
C GLU A 23 13.30 4.30 -9.01
N THR A 24 13.96 3.36 -8.35
CA THR A 24 13.53 1.96 -8.22
C THR A 24 12.17 1.83 -7.52
N ASP A 25 11.93 2.66 -6.51
CA ASP A 25 10.70 2.66 -5.71
C ASP A 25 9.53 3.25 -6.48
N ALA A 26 9.75 4.26 -7.34
CA ALA A 26 8.72 4.83 -8.19
C ALA A 26 8.22 3.83 -9.25
N ALA A 27 9.13 3.08 -9.87
CA ALA A 27 8.78 2.02 -10.83
C ALA A 27 8.09 0.84 -10.11
N PHE A 28 8.52 0.51 -8.89
CA PHE A 28 7.84 -0.47 -8.05
C PHE A 28 6.40 -0.06 -7.74
N GLU A 29 6.20 1.15 -7.24
CA GLU A 29 4.89 1.67 -6.86
C GLU A 29 3.93 1.70 -8.06
N ALA A 30 4.39 2.15 -9.23
CA ALA A 30 3.60 2.18 -10.45
C ALA A 30 3.13 0.77 -10.87
N ASN A 31 4.05 -0.20 -10.86
CA ASN A 31 3.73 -1.58 -11.25
C ASN A 31 2.81 -2.28 -10.24
N ILE A 32 3.00 -2.04 -8.94
CA ILE A 32 2.08 -2.56 -7.91
C ILE A 32 0.70 -1.92 -8.02
N LYS A 33 0.61 -0.61 -8.25
CA LYS A 33 -0.69 0.08 -8.48
C LYS A 33 -1.44 -0.53 -9.67
N LEU A 34 -0.76 -0.79 -10.79
CA LEU A 34 -1.36 -1.44 -11.96
C LEU A 34 -1.83 -2.87 -11.66
N GLY A 35 -1.05 -3.63 -10.89
CA GLY A 35 -1.40 -4.96 -10.43
C GLY A 35 -2.68 -4.95 -9.59
N ILE A 36 -2.76 -4.07 -8.60
CA ILE A 36 -3.93 -3.92 -7.73
C ILE A 36 -5.17 -3.48 -8.51
N GLN A 37 -5.02 -2.54 -9.45
CA GLN A 37 -6.13 -2.12 -10.32
C GLN A 37 -6.63 -3.26 -11.21
N SER A 38 -5.71 -4.10 -11.71
CA SER A 38 -6.06 -5.30 -12.46
C SER A 38 -6.80 -6.30 -11.57
N LEU A 39 -6.35 -6.50 -10.33
CA LEU A 39 -7.00 -7.39 -9.37
C LEU A 39 -8.43 -6.95 -9.02
N ALA A 40 -8.65 -5.63 -8.92
CA ALA A 40 -9.97 -5.06 -8.67
C ALA A 40 -10.94 -5.28 -9.85
N LYS A 41 -10.43 -5.39 -11.08
CA LYS A 41 -11.23 -5.64 -12.29
C LYS A 41 -11.42 -7.14 -12.55
N GLU A 42 -10.35 -7.92 -12.40
CA GLU A 42 -10.26 -9.34 -12.72
C GLU A 42 -9.46 -10.09 -11.65
N PRO A 43 -10.11 -10.58 -10.57
CA PRO A 43 -9.45 -11.26 -9.47
C PRO A 43 -9.10 -12.71 -9.82
N THR A 44 -8.30 -12.90 -10.87
CA THR A 44 -7.87 -14.22 -11.34
C THR A 44 -6.52 -14.60 -10.75
N GLN A 45 -6.26 -15.91 -10.64
CA GLN A 45 -4.98 -16.42 -10.14
C GLN A 45 -3.78 -15.89 -10.96
N ASN A 46 -3.94 -15.74 -12.28
CA ASN A 46 -2.89 -15.23 -13.15
C ASN A 46 -2.46 -13.78 -12.80
N VAL A 47 -3.42 -12.94 -12.39
CA VAL A 47 -3.15 -11.56 -11.96
C VAL A 47 -2.38 -11.57 -10.64
N ILE A 48 -2.79 -12.42 -9.70
CA ILE A 48 -2.10 -12.62 -8.42
C ILE A 48 -0.67 -13.12 -8.65
N ASP A 49 -0.48 -14.12 -9.50
CA ASP A 49 0.83 -14.71 -9.81
C ASP A 49 1.77 -13.68 -10.47
N SER A 50 1.23 -12.82 -11.33
CA SER A 50 1.99 -11.75 -11.98
C SER A 50 2.50 -10.71 -10.96
N ILE A 51 1.66 -10.29 -10.01
CA ILE A 51 2.04 -9.38 -8.92
C ILE A 51 3.14 -10.00 -8.06
N LEU A 52 2.93 -11.26 -7.63
CA LEU A 52 3.88 -11.97 -6.78
C LEU A 52 5.23 -12.20 -7.48
N SER A 53 5.21 -12.52 -8.78
CA SER A 53 6.43 -12.70 -9.58
C SER A 53 7.23 -11.40 -9.65
N TYR A 54 6.56 -10.27 -9.88
CA TYR A 54 7.22 -8.96 -9.90
C TYR A 54 7.83 -8.62 -8.54
N SER A 55 7.09 -8.79 -7.44
CA SER A 55 7.60 -8.55 -6.08
C SER A 55 8.83 -9.40 -5.75
N LYS A 56 8.88 -10.67 -6.19
CA LYS A 56 10.03 -11.56 -5.98
C LYS A 56 11.28 -11.13 -6.77
N SER A 57 11.11 -10.53 -7.95
CA SER A 57 12.24 -10.07 -8.78
C SER A 57 13.09 -8.98 -8.11
N LEU A 58 12.55 -8.32 -7.08
CA LEU A 58 13.19 -7.21 -6.37
C LEU A 58 14.00 -7.66 -5.14
N VAL A 59 13.79 -8.87 -4.65
CA VAL A 59 14.48 -9.43 -3.47
C VAL A 59 15.78 -10.16 -3.87
N SER A 60 15.99 -10.41 -5.17
CA SER A 60 17.12 -11.21 -5.68
C SER A 60 18.38 -10.40 -6.04
N LYS A 61 18.61 -9.24 -5.41
CA LYS A 61 19.85 -8.46 -5.58
C LYS A 61 20.68 -8.42 -4.31
#